data_AF-A0AB34SPM7-F1
#
_entry.id   AF-A0AB34SPM7-F1
#
_cell.length_a   1.000
_cell.length_b   1.000
_cell.length_c   1.000
_cell.angle_alpha   90.00
_cell.angle_beta   90.00
_cell.angle_gamma   90.00
#
_symmetry.space_group_name_H-M   'P 1'
#
loop_
_entity.id
_entity.type
_entity.pdbx_description
1 polymer ?
#
loop_
_entity_poly.entity_id
_entity_poly.type
_entity_poly.pdbx_seq_one_letter_code
_entity_poly.pdbx_strand_id
1 'polypeptide(L)'
;MRKLREGIAATVLALYSLIGIEMLSGSLTCVEAYAKNIEDKPYLKDIYVGLGYDIEFIKDKYEYIVDVDKDVEDIYVKTRPENDNDIIKINGKVITKDDKFKKDLSLEMGKNKVVIEVIKNNDNNEEEYTDNDDFSEDDVQNDKDKYGSAQDKTVYTLYIYRGGADEVYLKNITLDKSNIGYFVNKKNYNIESDENGQLVKLEVETFGDEYSVFVNGNKLDFTNSLSLKFKGIGKYTITLDVVDDETKRKSTYVLNIYRGIPVTPNVSDSINSVLKPNQWVIVNGRWRYNDAVGQPLKNTWFFDMNYNSYFYFNGRGNMKTGWINEGGNTYYLGNDGMMRTGWVEYEGKWYYLDMNGVMRTDWVKNNGEWYYLDQDGSMKTGWIVDKENWYYLNNDGSMETGWILDYKKWYYLSQNGAMKTGWAQYKDDWYYLNNDGSMKSGEWVEYKDKWYYINYSGTMRCGWLYKDDKYYYFNEDGSMRTEPIVLDGYLYNFNEDGSVNFND
;
A
#
# COMPACT_ATOMS: atom_id res chain seq x y z
N MET A 1 68.31 -13.55 8.88
CA MET A 1 69.36 -12.91 8.06
C MET A 1 68.67 -12.11 6.96
N ARG A 2 69.13 -10.89 6.62
CA ARG A 2 68.92 -10.21 5.31
C ARG A 2 67.48 -9.82 4.83
N LYS A 3 67.09 -8.56 5.09
CA LYS A 3 66.06 -7.73 4.37
C LYS A 3 64.59 -8.20 4.53
N LEU A 4 63.55 -7.37 4.37
CA LEU A 4 63.39 -5.92 4.04
C LEU A 4 63.24 -5.08 5.34
N ARG A 5 63.47 -3.76 5.50
CA ARG A 5 63.60 -2.54 4.64
C ARG A 5 62.34 -2.09 3.91
N GLU A 6 61.54 -1.21 4.54
CA GLU A 6 61.52 0.25 4.28
C GLU A 6 60.57 0.63 3.13
N GLY A 7 59.59 1.53 3.29
CA GLY A 7 59.15 2.29 4.48
C GLY A 7 58.36 3.55 4.08
N ILE A 8 58.29 4.55 4.98
CA ILE A 8 57.94 5.98 4.70
C ILE A 8 56.43 6.19 4.40
N ALA A 9 55.68 7.14 4.97
CA ALA A 9 55.90 8.23 5.97
C ALA A 9 54.52 8.58 6.60
N ALA A 10 54.32 9.46 7.59
CA ALA A 10 55.09 10.06 8.68
C ALA A 10 54.23 11.27 9.17
N THR A 11 53.82 11.26 10.46
CA THR A 11 53.86 12.36 11.46
C THR A 11 53.38 13.81 11.14
N VAL A 12 52.92 14.65 12.09
CA VAL A 12 52.72 14.53 13.57
C VAL A 12 51.21 14.82 13.90
N LEU A 13 50.68 15.65 14.83
CA LEU A 13 51.14 16.56 15.91
C LEU A 13 50.15 16.53 17.11
N ALA A 14 50.56 17.11 18.23
CA ALA A 14 49.96 17.13 19.57
C ALA A 14 48.81 18.16 19.76
N LEU A 15 48.20 18.42 20.92
CA LEU A 15 48.36 17.95 22.33
C LEU A 15 47.00 17.40 22.86
N TYR A 16 46.91 16.69 24.01
CA TYR A 16 46.90 17.26 25.38
C TYR A 16 47.64 16.39 26.42
N SER A 17 47.74 16.89 27.66
CA SER A 17 48.78 16.53 28.64
C SER A 17 48.30 15.83 29.91
N LEU A 18 49.15 14.94 30.47
CA LEU A 18 49.30 14.60 31.92
C LEU A 18 48.04 14.05 32.66
N ILE A 19 48.04 12.97 33.45
CA ILE A 19 49.01 12.08 34.15
C ILE A 19 48.40 10.66 34.09
N GLY A 20 49.08 9.51 34.11
CA GLY A 20 50.47 9.21 34.43
C GLY A 20 50.59 8.27 35.64
N ILE A 21 50.63 6.95 35.41
CA ILE A 21 51.28 5.90 36.25
C ILE A 21 51.49 4.67 35.35
N GLU A 22 52.55 3.90 35.60
CA GLU A 22 53.14 2.96 34.64
C GLU A 22 52.68 1.49 34.80
N MET A 23 52.96 0.68 33.78
CA MET A 23 52.81 -0.79 33.79
C MET A 23 54.01 -1.48 34.45
N LEU A 24 53.77 -2.50 35.29
CA LEU A 24 54.67 -3.64 35.59
C LEU A 24 53.84 -4.73 36.32
N SER A 25 54.09 -6.04 36.26
CA SER A 25 54.82 -6.88 35.28
C SER A 25 54.73 -8.38 35.64
N GLY A 26 54.31 -9.24 34.70
CA GLY A 26 54.35 -10.72 34.85
C GLY A 26 53.30 -11.29 35.83
N SER A 27 52.85 -12.55 35.71
CA SER A 27 53.33 -13.70 34.92
C SER A 27 52.15 -14.61 34.49
N LEU A 28 52.40 -15.62 33.64
CA LEU A 28 51.43 -16.69 33.39
C LEU A 28 51.48 -17.75 34.49
N THR A 29 50.37 -17.94 35.20
CA THR A 29 49.92 -19.23 35.78
C THR A 29 48.40 -19.22 35.89
N CYS A 30 47.73 -20.24 35.36
CA CYS A 30 46.27 -20.36 35.44
C CYS A 30 45.84 -21.06 36.74
N VAL A 31 44.91 -20.45 37.48
CA VAL A 31 43.92 -21.15 38.32
C VAL A 31 42.58 -20.42 38.22
N GLU A 32 41.59 -21.12 37.68
CA GLU A 32 40.13 -20.99 37.89
C GLU A 32 39.59 -19.63 38.39
N ALA A 33 39.27 -18.74 37.45
CA ALA A 33 38.37 -17.62 37.69
C ALA A 33 36.95 -17.98 37.20
N TYR A 34 36.05 -18.22 38.15
CA TYR A 34 34.59 -18.38 38.03
C TYR A 34 33.99 -18.37 36.62
N ALA A 35 33.44 -19.53 36.21
CA ALA A 35 32.42 -19.60 35.18
C ALA A 35 31.13 -18.93 35.68
N LYS A 36 31.10 -17.60 35.64
CA LYS A 36 29.86 -16.83 35.73
C LYS A 36 29.07 -17.17 34.46
N ASN A 37 27.94 -17.86 34.59
CA ASN A 37 27.03 -18.07 33.48
C ASN A 37 26.76 -16.72 32.80
N ILE A 38 27.20 -16.62 31.54
CA ILE A 38 26.59 -15.71 30.60
C ILE A 38 25.19 -16.31 30.37
N GLU A 39 24.15 -15.49 30.55
CA GLU A 39 22.78 -15.93 30.25
C GLU A 39 22.74 -16.43 28.81
N ASP A 40 22.23 -17.65 28.65
CA ASP A 40 22.16 -18.37 27.38
C ASP A 40 21.00 -17.78 26.54
N LYS A 41 21.18 -16.53 26.12
CA LYS A 41 20.19 -15.75 25.38
C LYS A 41 20.03 -16.32 23.98
N PRO A 42 18.83 -16.24 23.39
CA PRO A 42 18.62 -16.61 22.00
C PRO A 42 19.30 -15.55 21.11
N TYR A 43 19.97 -15.96 20.04
CA TYR A 43 20.62 -15.05 19.08
C TYR A 43 20.30 -15.48 17.65
N LEU A 44 20.48 -14.54 16.72
CA LEU A 44 20.46 -14.85 15.29
C LEU A 44 21.82 -15.43 14.87
N LYS A 45 21.76 -16.28 13.86
CA LYS A 45 22.90 -16.92 13.19
C LYS A 45 23.35 -16.13 11.98
N ASP A 46 22.39 -15.55 11.28
CA ASP A 46 22.55 -14.76 10.07
C ASP A 46 21.40 -13.76 9.91
N ILE A 47 21.66 -12.67 9.17
CA ILE A 47 20.63 -11.76 8.65
C ILE A 47 21.00 -11.42 7.21
N TYR A 48 20.05 -11.60 6.29
CA TYR A 48 20.18 -11.22 4.88
C TYR A 48 19.00 -10.35 4.47
N VAL A 49 19.28 -9.32 3.67
CA VAL A 49 18.27 -8.58 2.92
C VAL A 49 18.29 -9.07 1.46
N GLY A 50 17.13 -9.01 0.80
CA GLY A 50 16.97 -9.42 -0.59
C GLY A 50 17.77 -8.59 -1.59
N LEU A 51 17.71 -9.02 -2.86
CA LEU A 51 18.29 -8.33 -4.03
C LEU A 51 19.83 -8.12 -4.03
N GLY A 52 20.54 -8.54 -2.99
CA GLY A 52 22.00 -8.42 -2.87
C GLY A 52 22.49 -7.29 -1.96
N TYR A 53 21.61 -6.72 -1.12
CA TYR A 53 22.00 -5.77 -0.09
C TYR A 53 22.63 -6.52 1.11
N ASP A 54 23.95 -6.71 1.05
CA ASP A 54 24.73 -7.46 2.04
C ASP A 54 24.74 -6.80 3.43
N ILE A 55 24.61 -7.61 4.48
CA ILE A 55 24.79 -7.21 5.87
C ILE A 55 25.95 -8.03 6.47
N GLU A 56 26.97 -7.35 6.99
CA GLU A 56 27.95 -7.99 7.88
C GLU A 56 27.30 -8.18 9.27
N PHE A 57 26.72 -9.36 9.49
CA PHE A 57 26.09 -9.73 10.75
C PHE A 57 27.12 -9.93 11.86
N ILE A 58 26.87 -9.30 13.02
CA ILE A 58 27.69 -9.39 14.23
C ILE A 58 26.74 -9.72 15.39
N LYS A 59 26.98 -10.85 16.08
CA LYS A 59 26.08 -11.42 17.10
C LYS A 59 25.62 -10.42 18.18
N ASP A 60 26.53 -9.61 18.70
CA ASP A 60 26.26 -8.63 19.77
C ASP A 60 25.88 -7.22 19.24
N LYS A 61 25.58 -7.10 17.94
CA LYS A 61 25.12 -5.85 17.31
C LYS A 61 23.63 -5.96 17.00
N TYR A 62 22.83 -5.17 17.73
CA TYR A 62 21.37 -5.22 17.69
C TYR A 62 20.73 -4.23 16.71
N GLU A 63 21.50 -3.35 16.07
CA GLU A 63 20.98 -2.37 15.11
C GLU A 63 21.77 -2.41 13.79
N TYR A 64 21.05 -2.42 12.68
CA TYR A 64 21.58 -2.43 11.32
C TYR A 64 20.91 -1.33 10.50
N ILE A 65 21.69 -0.71 9.61
CA ILE A 65 21.19 0.24 8.63
C ILE A 65 21.51 -0.33 7.24
N VAL A 66 20.52 -0.35 6.36
CA VAL A 66 20.61 -0.91 5.01
C VAL A 66 20.20 0.16 4.02
N ASP A 67 21.05 0.43 3.03
CA ASP A 67 20.77 1.39 1.97
C ASP A 67 20.25 0.66 0.73
N VAL A 68 19.07 1.06 0.27
CA VAL A 68 18.33 0.41 -0.83
C VAL A 68 18.01 1.45 -1.90
N ASP A 69 18.09 1.07 -3.18
CA ASP A 69 17.84 1.99 -4.27
C ASP A 69 16.38 2.47 -4.30
N LYS A 70 16.16 3.75 -4.66
CA LYS A 70 14.81 4.36 -4.71
C LYS A 70 13.79 3.59 -5.55
N ASP A 71 14.25 2.84 -6.55
CA ASP A 71 13.42 2.10 -7.52
C ASP A 71 13.09 0.66 -7.05
N VAL A 72 13.53 0.27 -5.85
CA VAL A 72 13.16 -1.00 -5.21
C VAL A 72 11.93 -0.79 -4.33
N GLU A 73 10.82 -1.39 -4.74
CA GLU A 73 9.52 -1.28 -4.04
C GLU A 73 9.29 -2.41 -3.03
N ASP A 74 9.84 -3.59 -3.28
CA ASP A 74 9.74 -4.75 -2.40
C ASP A 74 11.12 -5.38 -2.17
N ILE A 75 11.32 -5.89 -0.96
CA ILE A 75 12.47 -6.71 -0.57
C ILE A 75 11.99 -7.94 0.21
N TYR A 76 12.95 -8.73 0.68
CA TYR A 76 12.71 -9.65 1.77
C TYR A 76 13.79 -9.53 2.85
N VAL A 77 13.45 -9.90 4.08
CA VAL A 77 14.41 -10.21 5.14
C VAL A 77 14.42 -11.72 5.35
N LYS A 78 15.61 -12.29 5.54
CA LYS A 78 15.82 -13.72 5.77
C LYS A 78 16.84 -13.92 6.89
N THR A 79 16.51 -14.74 7.87
CA THR A 79 17.31 -14.88 9.10
C THR A 79 16.98 -16.16 9.84
N ARG A 80 17.94 -16.73 10.57
CA ARG A 80 17.79 -17.98 11.35
C ARG A 80 18.29 -17.81 12.78
N PRO A 81 17.73 -18.58 13.74
CA PRO A 81 18.27 -18.60 15.09
C PRO A 81 19.60 -19.38 15.12
N GLU A 82 20.41 -19.13 16.15
CA GLU A 82 21.63 -19.90 16.41
C GLU A 82 21.33 -21.32 16.90
N ASN A 83 20.26 -21.44 17.69
CA ASN A 83 19.64 -22.67 18.18
C ASN A 83 18.36 -22.96 17.37
N ASP A 84 18.28 -24.08 16.65
CA ASP A 84 17.17 -24.39 15.75
C ASP A 84 15.80 -24.55 16.45
N ASN A 85 15.75 -24.62 17.78
CA ASN A 85 14.52 -24.64 18.59
C ASN A 85 13.92 -23.25 18.87
N ASP A 86 14.72 -22.17 18.80
CA ASP A 86 14.28 -20.82 19.19
C ASP A 86 13.36 -20.19 18.14
N ILE A 87 12.38 -19.42 18.60
CA ILE A 87 11.33 -18.85 17.76
C ILE A 87 11.80 -17.50 17.19
N ILE A 88 11.71 -17.34 15.87
CA ILE A 88 11.87 -16.03 15.22
C ILE A 88 10.51 -15.39 14.93
N LYS A 89 10.39 -14.10 15.23
CA LYS A 89 9.38 -13.20 14.67
C LYS A 89 10.03 -12.12 13.82
N ILE A 90 9.39 -11.70 12.74
CA ILE A 90 9.74 -10.50 11.94
C ILE A 90 8.48 -9.65 11.80
N ASN A 91 8.50 -8.45 12.38
CA ASN A 91 7.33 -7.57 12.54
C ASN A 91 6.11 -8.35 13.08
N GLY A 92 6.26 -8.92 14.29
CA GLY A 92 5.20 -9.67 14.99
C GLY A 92 4.95 -11.11 14.49
N LYS A 93 4.95 -11.33 13.17
CA LYS A 93 4.71 -12.64 12.55
C LYS A 93 5.84 -13.63 12.83
N VAL A 94 5.48 -14.83 13.27
CA VAL A 94 6.39 -15.99 13.39
C VAL A 94 6.86 -16.44 12.00
N ILE A 95 8.16 -16.73 11.86
CA ILE A 95 8.76 -17.13 10.59
C ILE A 95 9.34 -18.55 10.69
N THR A 96 8.84 -19.45 9.85
CA THR A 96 9.12 -20.88 9.94
C THR A 96 10.11 -21.37 8.85
N LYS A 97 10.39 -22.67 8.91
CA LYS A 97 11.13 -23.41 7.87
C LYS A 97 10.37 -23.47 6.53
N ASP A 98 9.04 -23.45 6.54
CA ASP A 98 8.20 -23.54 5.34
C ASP A 98 8.08 -22.18 4.63
N ASP A 99 8.12 -21.08 5.40
CA ASP A 99 8.43 -19.72 4.91
C ASP A 99 9.89 -19.60 4.38
N LYS A 100 10.68 -20.69 4.44
CA LYS A 100 12.11 -20.77 4.07
C LYS A 100 12.97 -19.80 4.89
N PHE A 101 12.52 -19.48 6.11
CA PHE A 101 13.07 -18.47 7.01
C PHE A 101 13.04 -17.05 6.43
N LYS A 102 12.02 -16.70 5.63
CA LYS A 102 11.93 -15.46 4.85
C LYS A 102 10.61 -14.71 5.11
N LYS A 103 10.67 -13.38 5.22
CA LYS A 103 9.52 -12.46 5.19
C LYS A 103 9.69 -11.48 4.02
N ASP A 104 8.74 -11.42 3.10
CA ASP A 104 8.65 -10.33 2.12
C ASP A 104 8.10 -9.06 2.77
N LEU A 105 8.59 -7.91 2.31
CA LEU A 105 8.28 -6.57 2.83
C LEU A 105 8.23 -5.55 1.67
N SER A 106 7.13 -4.82 1.55
CA SER A 106 7.05 -3.62 0.71
C SER A 106 7.67 -2.43 1.46
N LEU A 107 8.29 -1.49 0.73
CA LEU A 107 9.05 -0.37 1.28
C LEU A 107 8.46 0.99 0.91
N GLU A 108 8.12 1.78 1.92
CA GLU A 108 7.93 3.22 1.77
C GLU A 108 9.25 3.95 1.45
N MET A 109 9.15 5.19 0.97
CA MET A 109 10.29 5.99 0.54
C MET A 109 10.96 6.67 1.75
N GLY A 110 12.24 6.40 1.97
CA GLY A 110 12.96 6.75 3.20
C GLY A 110 13.11 5.54 4.11
N LYS A 111 13.02 5.76 5.44
CA LYS A 111 13.23 4.73 6.46
C LYS A 111 12.05 3.76 6.53
N ASN A 112 12.36 2.48 6.59
CA ASN A 112 11.44 1.40 6.94
C ASN A 112 12.02 0.66 8.14
N LYS A 113 11.24 0.45 9.20
CA LYS A 113 11.69 -0.21 10.43
C LYS A 113 11.27 -1.67 10.41
N VAL A 114 12.22 -2.57 10.62
CA VAL A 114 11.98 -4.01 10.71
C VAL A 114 12.49 -4.51 12.05
N VAL A 115 11.60 -5.07 12.86
CA VAL A 115 11.90 -5.63 14.18
C VAL A 115 11.97 -7.14 14.06
N ILE A 116 13.15 -7.70 14.32
CA ILE A 116 13.38 -9.15 14.36
C ILE A 116 13.53 -9.55 15.82
N GLU A 117 12.71 -10.49 16.26
CA GLU A 117 12.72 -11.00 17.63
C GLU A 117 13.19 -12.45 17.63
N VAL A 118 14.14 -12.78 18.50
CA VAL A 118 14.51 -14.16 18.83
C VAL A 118 14.02 -14.44 20.25
N ILE A 119 13.17 -15.44 20.40
CA ILE A 119 12.51 -15.80 21.64
C ILE A 119 12.95 -17.20 22.02
N LYS A 120 13.51 -17.36 23.22
CA LYS A 120 14.05 -18.64 23.66
C LYS A 120 12.94 -19.65 23.88
N ASN A 121 13.05 -20.79 23.22
CA ASN A 121 12.13 -21.91 23.45
C ASN A 121 12.76 -22.92 24.42
N ASN A 122 12.23 -22.96 25.64
CA ASN A 122 12.70 -23.90 26.68
C ASN A 122 11.93 -25.23 26.67
N ASP A 123 10.83 -25.34 25.92
CA ASP A 123 9.98 -26.53 25.86
C ASP A 123 10.26 -27.33 24.58
N ASN A 124 10.53 -28.63 24.74
CA ASN A 124 10.79 -29.56 23.63
C ASN A 124 9.48 -30.03 22.93
N ASN A 125 8.45 -29.18 22.91
CA ASN A 125 7.17 -29.46 22.28
C ASN A 125 7.07 -28.75 20.93
N GLU A 126 6.93 -29.53 19.85
CA GLU A 126 6.64 -29.04 18.50
C GLU A 126 5.16 -28.63 18.37
N GLU A 127 4.71 -27.62 19.13
CA GLU A 127 3.37 -27.03 18.91
C GLU A 127 3.41 -26.02 17.76
N GLU A 128 2.53 -26.19 16.78
CA GLU A 128 2.42 -25.32 15.60
C GLU A 128 1.91 -23.92 15.98
N TYR A 129 2.82 -22.96 16.08
CA TYR A 129 2.49 -21.54 16.18
C TYR A 129 1.81 -21.05 14.89
N THR A 130 0.48 -21.10 14.88
CA THR A 130 -0.35 -20.65 13.77
C THR A 130 -0.51 -19.13 13.75
N ASP A 131 -0.55 -18.52 12.55
CA ASP A 131 -0.75 -17.08 12.36
C ASP A 131 -2.08 -16.61 12.99
N ASN A 132 -2.00 -15.92 14.12
CA ASN A 132 -2.98 -14.94 14.60
C ASN A 132 -2.29 -14.00 15.60
N ASP A 133 -2.00 -12.78 15.16
CA ASP A 133 -2.12 -11.51 15.91
C ASP A 133 -1.35 -10.44 15.11
N ASP A 134 -2.10 -9.60 14.39
CA ASP A 134 -1.57 -8.51 13.56
C ASP A 134 -1.37 -7.28 14.46
N PHE A 135 -0.12 -7.00 14.85
CA PHE A 135 0.20 -6.02 15.90
C PHE A 135 0.44 -4.62 15.33
N SER A 136 -0.36 -3.64 15.80
CA SER A 136 -0.11 -2.20 15.63
C SER A 136 1.03 -1.71 16.52
N GLU A 137 1.70 -0.63 16.10
CA GLU A 137 2.96 -0.16 16.72
C GLU A 137 2.83 0.42 18.15
N ASP A 138 1.62 0.71 18.63
CA ASP A 138 1.38 1.36 19.94
C ASP A 138 1.48 0.42 21.17
N ASP A 139 1.33 -0.90 21.02
CA ASP A 139 1.12 -1.84 22.15
C ASP A 139 2.41 -2.27 22.90
N VAL A 140 3.35 -1.35 23.08
CA VAL A 140 4.63 -1.58 23.80
C VAL A 140 4.45 -1.62 25.34
N GLN A 141 3.25 -1.38 25.87
CA GLN A 141 2.98 -1.37 27.31
C GLN A 141 1.75 -2.21 27.75
N ASN A 142 2.06 -3.37 28.35
CA ASN A 142 1.19 -4.26 29.14
C ASN A 142 0.32 -5.27 28.37
N ASP A 143 0.92 -6.40 27.98
CA ASP A 143 0.34 -7.70 28.36
C ASP A 143 1.35 -8.47 29.24
N LYS A 144 0.83 -9.14 30.27
CA LYS A 144 1.56 -10.00 31.22
C LYS A 144 0.80 -11.25 31.61
N ASP A 145 -0.48 -11.39 31.21
CA ASP A 145 -1.42 -12.33 31.83
C ASP A 145 -1.87 -13.44 30.86
N LYS A 146 -1.01 -13.82 29.91
CA LYS A 146 -1.25 -14.97 29.01
C LYS A 146 -0.04 -15.86 28.70
N TYR A 147 1.21 -15.42 28.93
CA TYR A 147 2.42 -16.18 28.61
C TYR A 147 3.32 -16.36 29.83
N GLY A 148 3.81 -17.58 30.04
CA GLY A 148 4.55 -17.98 31.23
C GLY A 148 5.95 -17.37 31.33
N SER A 149 6.34 -17.00 32.55
CA SER A 149 7.72 -16.79 33.02
C SER A 149 8.73 -16.24 31.99
N ALA A 150 8.73 -14.91 31.80
CA ALA A 150 9.82 -14.09 31.25
C ALA A 150 10.85 -14.85 30.38
N GLN A 151 10.45 -15.18 29.14
CA GLN A 151 11.35 -15.81 28.18
C GLN A 151 12.57 -14.90 27.91
N ASP A 152 13.77 -15.50 27.90
CA ASP A 152 14.95 -14.83 27.36
C ASP A 152 14.65 -14.42 25.91
N LYS A 153 14.86 -13.14 25.60
CA LYS A 153 14.52 -12.54 24.30
C LYS A 153 15.62 -11.60 23.87
N THR A 154 15.95 -11.65 22.58
CA THR A 154 16.87 -10.72 21.92
C THR A 154 16.14 -10.07 20.76
N VAL A 155 16.33 -8.76 20.58
CA VAL A 155 15.71 -7.99 19.50
C VAL A 155 16.79 -7.39 18.63
N TYR A 156 16.61 -7.47 17.31
CA TYR A 156 17.46 -6.84 16.31
C TYR A 156 16.59 -5.91 15.44
N THR A 157 17.03 -4.66 15.27
CA THR A 157 16.32 -3.66 14.47
C THR A 157 17.09 -3.41 13.18
N LEU A 158 16.39 -3.53 12.04
CA LEU A 158 16.88 -3.12 10.72
C LEU A 158 16.18 -1.83 10.32
N TYR A 159 16.97 -0.79 10.04
CA TYR A 159 16.49 0.47 9.45
C TYR A 159 16.86 0.47 7.96
N ILE A 160 15.86 0.28 7.11
CA ILE A 160 16.04 0.07 5.67
C ILE A 160 15.65 1.36 4.93
N TYR A 161 16.63 2.04 4.37
CA TYR A 161 16.48 3.34 3.73
C TYR A 161 16.34 3.21 2.22
N ARG A 162 15.09 3.18 1.73
CA ARG A 162 14.75 3.26 0.31
C ARG A 162 15.05 4.67 -0.20
N GLY A 163 16.13 4.81 -0.96
CA GLY A 163 16.69 6.07 -1.42
C GLY A 163 18.21 6.15 -1.25
N GLY A 164 18.75 5.54 -0.19
CA GLY A 164 20.19 5.51 0.11
C GLY A 164 20.63 6.39 1.29
N ALA A 165 21.95 6.54 1.44
CA ALA A 165 22.60 6.88 2.72
C ALA A 165 22.22 8.23 3.35
N ASP A 166 21.98 9.25 2.53
CA ASP A 166 21.67 10.62 2.95
C ASP A 166 20.17 10.97 2.80
N GLU A 167 19.33 9.98 2.49
CA GLU A 167 17.96 10.19 2.01
C GLU A 167 16.90 10.09 3.12
N VAL A 168 16.69 11.22 3.79
CA VAL A 168 15.56 11.46 4.70
C VAL A 168 14.58 12.43 4.04
N TYR A 169 13.35 11.98 3.83
CA TYR A 169 12.39 12.67 2.97
C TYR A 169 11.34 13.51 3.70
N LEU A 170 10.95 14.60 3.06
CA LEU A 170 9.71 15.31 3.36
C LEU A 170 8.61 14.77 2.47
N LYS A 171 7.47 14.47 3.10
CA LYS A 171 6.24 14.06 2.43
C LYS A 171 5.58 15.25 1.72
N ASN A 172 5.71 16.45 2.29
CA ASN A 172 5.14 17.68 1.77
C ASN A 172 5.88 18.91 2.33
N ILE A 173 5.96 19.98 1.53
CA ILE A 173 6.28 21.33 2.00
C ILE A 173 5.18 22.25 1.49
N THR A 174 4.54 22.99 2.39
CA THR A 174 3.47 23.93 2.10
C THR A 174 3.87 25.35 2.48
N LEU A 175 3.53 26.31 1.60
CA LEU A 175 3.82 27.73 1.75
C LEU A 175 2.56 28.55 1.45
N ASP A 176 2.06 29.30 2.42
CA ASP A 176 0.80 30.06 2.35
C ASP A 176 -0.36 29.24 1.76
N LYS A 177 -0.61 28.06 2.37
CA LYS A 177 -1.64 27.08 1.97
C LYS A 177 -1.50 26.59 0.52
N SER A 178 -0.27 26.58 -0.01
CA SER A 178 0.07 26.07 -1.33
C SER A 178 1.18 25.04 -1.21
N ASN A 179 0.93 23.80 -1.62
CA ASN A 179 1.98 22.79 -1.70
C ASN A 179 3.03 23.23 -2.73
N ILE A 180 4.30 23.28 -2.32
CA ILE A 180 5.45 23.66 -3.14
C ILE A 180 6.39 22.49 -3.48
N GLY A 181 6.16 21.30 -2.92
CA GLY A 181 7.02 20.15 -3.06
C GLY A 181 6.31 18.83 -2.79
N TYR A 182 6.00 18.11 -3.88
CA TYR A 182 5.81 16.66 -3.89
C TYR A 182 6.88 16.03 -4.80
N PHE A 183 8.15 16.26 -4.43
CA PHE A 183 9.30 15.77 -5.18
C PHE A 183 10.39 15.32 -4.21
N VAL A 184 10.27 14.08 -3.75
CA VAL A 184 11.28 13.28 -3.02
C VAL A 184 12.70 13.59 -3.50
N ASN A 185 12.93 13.49 -4.81
CA ASN A 185 14.23 13.69 -5.46
C ASN A 185 14.68 15.16 -5.60
N LYS A 186 14.01 16.15 -4.97
CA LYS A 186 14.28 17.58 -5.17
C LYS A 186 14.58 18.33 -3.88
N LYS A 187 15.87 18.53 -3.62
CA LYS A 187 16.39 19.27 -2.46
C LYS A 187 16.59 20.77 -2.68
N ASN A 188 16.22 21.31 -3.85
CA ASN A 188 16.42 22.73 -4.19
C ASN A 188 15.18 23.35 -4.87
N TYR A 189 14.68 24.44 -4.29
CA TYR A 189 13.50 25.18 -4.73
C TYR A 189 13.84 26.65 -5.01
N ASN A 190 13.20 27.24 -6.02
CA ASN A 190 13.22 28.67 -6.33
C ASN A 190 11.76 29.15 -6.40
N ILE A 191 11.39 30.12 -5.58
CA ILE A 191 10.00 30.51 -5.29
C ILE A 191 9.91 32.03 -5.38
N GLU A 192 9.19 32.57 -6.34
CA GLU A 192 8.96 34.02 -6.47
C GLU A 192 7.79 34.44 -5.55
N SER A 193 7.76 35.68 -5.07
CA SER A 193 6.73 36.19 -4.15
C SER A 193 6.47 37.68 -4.35
N ASP A 194 5.20 38.09 -4.25
CA ASP A 194 4.79 39.48 -4.53
C ASP A 194 5.08 40.49 -3.39
N GLU A 195 4.96 41.77 -3.72
CA GLU A 195 5.48 42.90 -2.94
C GLU A 195 4.66 43.23 -1.69
N ASN A 196 3.43 42.71 -1.57
CA ASN A 196 2.56 43.02 -0.44
C ASN A 196 3.01 42.26 0.82
N GLY A 197 3.57 43.02 1.77
CA GLY A 197 4.29 42.49 2.94
C GLY A 197 3.43 41.73 3.95
N GLN A 198 3.11 40.47 3.68
CA GLN A 198 2.56 39.52 4.65
C GLN A 198 3.63 38.64 5.29
N LEU A 199 3.26 38.05 6.44
CA LEU A 199 3.91 36.87 7.01
C LEU A 199 3.60 35.69 6.10
N VAL A 200 4.63 34.91 5.77
CA VAL A 200 4.49 33.69 4.97
C VAL A 200 4.46 32.49 5.91
N LYS A 201 3.39 31.71 5.95
CA LYS A 201 3.35 30.48 6.75
C LYS A 201 4.00 29.34 5.96
N LEU A 202 5.10 28.84 6.50
CA LEU A 202 5.70 27.56 6.12
C LEU A 202 5.08 26.46 7.00
N GLU A 203 4.72 25.34 6.37
CA GLU A 203 4.23 24.11 7.00
C GLU A 203 4.99 22.93 6.36
N VAL A 204 5.43 21.97 7.17
CA VAL A 204 6.27 20.85 6.73
C VAL A 204 5.66 19.52 7.20
N GLU A 205 5.65 18.53 6.32
CA GLU A 205 5.12 17.19 6.61
C GLU A 205 6.22 16.15 6.40
N THR A 206 6.45 15.32 7.40
CA THR A 206 7.38 14.18 7.41
C THR A 206 6.62 12.89 7.07
N PHE A 207 7.33 11.77 6.87
CA PHE A 207 6.68 10.48 6.62
C PHE A 207 6.15 9.83 7.92
N GLY A 208 6.88 9.98 9.03
CA GLY A 208 6.41 9.68 10.40
C GLY A 208 6.73 10.82 11.39
N ASP A 209 6.54 10.58 12.69
CA ASP A 209 6.83 11.55 13.76
C ASP A 209 8.26 11.43 14.32
N GLU A 210 9.02 10.41 13.91
CA GLU A 210 10.40 10.15 14.31
C GLU A 210 11.42 11.09 13.62
N TYR A 211 10.95 12.14 12.95
CA TYR A 211 11.76 13.10 12.21
C TYR A 211 11.72 14.52 12.80
N SER A 212 12.86 14.99 13.30
CA SER A 212 13.07 16.39 13.65
C SER A 212 13.25 17.27 12.41
N VAL A 213 12.36 18.25 12.22
CA VAL A 213 12.55 19.33 11.23
C VAL A 213 13.19 20.56 11.89
N PHE A 214 14.21 21.15 11.26
CA PHE A 214 14.85 22.40 11.67
C PHE A 214 14.82 23.41 10.53
N VAL A 215 14.50 24.68 10.82
CA VAL A 215 14.51 25.78 9.84
C VAL A 215 15.62 26.76 10.18
N ASN A 216 16.56 26.93 9.25
CA ASN A 216 17.81 27.70 9.46
C ASN A 216 18.53 27.31 10.76
N GLY A 217 18.54 26.01 11.10
CA GLY A 217 19.14 25.45 12.32
C GLY A 217 18.28 25.48 13.58
N ASN A 218 17.06 26.03 13.55
CA ASN A 218 16.15 26.07 14.71
C ASN A 218 15.13 24.93 14.60
N LYS A 219 15.05 24.01 15.57
CA LYS A 219 14.04 22.92 15.55
C LYS A 219 12.64 23.53 15.58
N LEU A 220 11.74 23.01 14.76
CA LEU A 220 10.32 23.38 14.80
C LEU A 220 9.63 22.80 16.04
N ASP A 221 8.46 23.34 16.38
CA ASP A 221 7.56 22.70 17.33
C ASP A 221 6.79 21.54 16.67
N PHE A 222 5.99 20.84 17.47
CA PHE A 222 5.14 19.71 17.06
C PHE A 222 4.09 20.05 15.98
N THR A 223 3.91 21.33 15.60
CA THR A 223 3.06 21.71 14.45
C THR A 223 3.82 21.68 13.12
N ASN A 224 5.15 21.47 13.16
CA ASN A 224 6.08 21.57 12.03
C ASN A 224 5.82 22.83 11.15
N SER A 225 5.49 23.96 11.80
CA SER A 225 5.12 25.19 11.10
C SER A 225 5.83 26.44 11.61
N LEU A 226 6.04 27.42 10.72
CA LEU A 226 6.78 28.64 11.02
C LEU A 226 6.25 29.85 10.24
N SER A 227 6.01 30.96 10.94
CA SER A 227 5.63 32.23 10.32
C SER A 227 6.86 33.06 9.97
N LEU A 228 7.20 33.11 8.68
CA LEU A 228 8.38 33.78 8.14
C LEU A 228 8.11 35.25 7.81
N LYS A 229 8.95 36.17 8.32
CA LYS A 229 8.84 37.62 8.06
C LYS A 229 10.01 38.16 7.25
N PHE A 230 9.85 38.23 5.94
CA PHE A 230 10.78 38.89 5.04
C PHE A 230 10.64 40.42 5.10
N LYS A 231 11.72 41.15 4.80
CA LYS A 231 11.76 42.64 4.83
C LYS A 231 12.21 43.19 3.48
N GLY A 232 11.27 43.74 2.71
CA GLY A 232 11.54 44.40 1.43
C GLY A 232 11.67 43.46 0.23
N ILE A 233 12.35 43.97 -0.80
CA ILE A 233 12.64 43.29 -2.07
C ILE A 233 13.97 42.53 -1.93
N GLY A 234 14.06 41.32 -2.49
CA GLY A 234 15.32 40.57 -2.56
C GLY A 234 15.16 39.06 -2.55
N LYS A 235 16.31 38.37 -2.62
CA LYS A 235 16.43 36.92 -2.43
C LYS A 235 16.66 36.60 -0.96
N TYR A 236 15.87 35.68 -0.43
CA TYR A 236 16.05 35.04 0.86
C TYR A 236 16.29 33.55 0.64
N THR A 237 17.22 32.94 1.38
CA THR A 237 17.45 31.50 1.33
C THR A 237 17.15 30.91 2.69
N ILE A 238 16.40 29.80 2.70
CA ILE A 238 16.04 29.04 3.89
C ILE A 238 16.55 27.61 3.71
N THR A 239 17.15 27.05 4.75
CA THR A 239 17.42 25.60 4.83
C THR A 239 16.38 24.94 5.72
N LEU A 240 15.76 23.86 5.24
CA LEU A 240 15.04 22.89 6.05
C LEU A 240 15.96 21.68 6.22
N ASP A 241 16.37 21.40 7.44
CA ASP A 241 17.07 20.17 7.78
C ASP A 241 16.04 19.18 8.33
N VAL A 242 15.96 17.98 7.79
CA VAL A 242 15.21 16.86 8.37
C VAL A 242 16.20 15.88 8.93
N VAL A 243 16.01 15.48 10.17
CA VAL A 243 16.90 14.57 10.89
C VAL A 243 16.07 13.42 11.47
N ASP A 244 16.45 12.19 11.19
CA ASP A 244 15.88 11.00 11.84
C ASP A 244 16.34 10.95 13.30
N ASP A 245 15.40 10.89 14.25
CA ASP A 245 15.71 11.00 15.68
C ASP A 245 16.27 9.70 16.29
N GLU A 246 16.33 8.58 15.56
CA GLU A 246 17.03 7.36 15.98
C GLU A 246 18.48 7.34 15.45
N THR A 247 18.65 7.19 14.13
CA THR A 247 19.95 7.00 13.45
C THR A 247 20.75 8.28 13.22
N LYS A 248 20.13 9.46 13.39
CA LYS A 248 20.71 10.79 13.14
C LYS A 248 21.08 11.08 11.67
N ARG A 249 20.60 10.27 10.72
CA ARG A 249 20.65 10.59 9.29
C ARG A 249 19.92 11.91 9.02
N LYS A 250 20.44 12.68 8.06
CA LYS A 250 19.96 14.04 7.78
C LYS A 250 19.86 14.30 6.28
N SER A 251 18.80 14.99 5.87
CA SER A 251 18.72 15.62 4.54
C SER A 251 18.38 17.10 4.61
N THR A 252 18.90 17.87 3.65
CA THR A 252 18.80 19.35 3.62
C THR A 252 18.06 19.83 2.38
N TYR A 253 17.01 20.63 2.56
CA TYR A 253 16.22 21.23 1.49
C TYR A 253 16.45 22.74 1.47
N VAL A 254 16.76 23.31 0.30
CA VAL A 254 17.09 24.73 0.15
C VAL A 254 15.99 25.47 -0.59
N LEU A 255 15.30 26.38 0.10
CA LEU A 255 14.22 27.20 -0.44
C LEU A 255 14.74 28.61 -0.71
N ASN A 256 14.83 28.98 -1.99
CA ASN A 256 15.25 30.31 -2.43
C ASN A 256 14.01 31.15 -2.76
N ILE A 257 13.63 32.07 -1.88
CA ILE A 257 12.45 32.92 -2.01
C ILE A 257 12.85 34.29 -2.56
N TYR A 258 12.29 34.69 -3.71
CA TYR A 258 12.59 35.94 -4.41
C TYR A 258 11.38 36.89 -4.28
N ARG A 259 11.45 37.87 -3.37
CA ARG A 259 10.37 38.85 -3.18
C ARG A 259 10.56 40.07 -4.05
N GLY A 260 9.50 40.48 -4.75
CA GLY A 260 9.37 41.82 -5.34
C GLY A 260 10.45 42.20 -6.35
N ILE A 261 10.96 41.23 -7.11
CA ILE A 261 11.78 41.51 -8.29
C ILE A 261 10.81 41.54 -9.48
N PRO A 262 10.47 42.73 -10.04
CA PRO A 262 9.40 42.83 -11.01
C PRO A 262 9.79 42.27 -12.38
N VAL A 263 9.17 41.16 -12.77
CA VAL A 263 9.11 40.70 -14.17
C VAL A 263 7.86 41.25 -14.85
N THR A 264 7.86 42.56 -15.12
CA THR A 264 6.77 43.25 -15.86
C THR A 264 7.35 44.16 -16.97
N PRO A 265 6.63 44.36 -18.09
CA PRO A 265 7.28 44.48 -19.41
C PRO A 265 7.67 45.91 -19.85
N ASN A 266 7.77 46.89 -18.94
CA ASN A 266 8.03 48.30 -19.27
C ASN A 266 9.38 48.82 -18.74
N VAL A 267 10.47 48.07 -18.99
CA VAL A 267 11.85 48.57 -18.85
C VAL A 267 12.62 48.19 -20.11
N SER A 268 13.27 49.17 -20.75
CA SER A 268 13.89 49.05 -22.06
C SER A 268 15.14 48.14 -22.07
N ASP A 269 15.18 47.25 -23.06
CA ASP A 269 16.40 46.84 -23.78
C ASP A 269 17.56 46.25 -22.96
N SER A 270 17.28 45.29 -22.07
CA SER A 270 18.33 44.38 -21.53
C SER A 270 17.83 43.05 -20.90
N ILE A 271 16.52 42.75 -20.91
CA ILE A 271 15.89 41.85 -19.91
C ILE A 271 15.59 40.42 -20.44
N ASN A 272 16.12 40.03 -21.60
CA ASN A 272 16.02 38.63 -22.11
C ASN A 272 16.74 37.57 -21.24
N SER A 273 17.31 37.95 -20.11
CA SER A 273 17.94 37.08 -19.10
C SER A 273 17.14 36.95 -17.79
N VAL A 274 16.10 37.77 -17.57
CA VAL A 274 15.24 37.72 -16.37
C VAL A 274 13.85 37.22 -16.69
N LEU A 275 13.36 37.49 -17.92
CA LEU A 275 12.27 36.69 -18.47
C LEU A 275 12.74 35.24 -18.59
N LYS A 276 11.92 34.32 -18.07
CA LYS A 276 12.11 32.87 -18.12
C LYS A 276 11.10 32.30 -19.12
N PRO A 277 11.35 32.38 -20.44
CA PRO A 277 10.43 31.82 -21.43
C PRO A 277 10.55 30.30 -21.53
N ASN A 278 9.50 29.66 -22.07
CA ASN A 278 9.41 28.23 -22.38
C ASN A 278 9.84 27.31 -21.21
N GLN A 279 9.50 27.67 -19.97
CA GLN A 279 9.92 26.91 -18.79
C GLN A 279 8.97 27.06 -17.60
N TRP A 280 9.10 26.10 -16.68
CA TRP A 280 8.42 26.09 -15.39
C TRP A 280 9.04 27.08 -14.40
N VAL A 281 8.18 27.84 -13.72
CA VAL A 281 8.54 28.77 -12.63
C VAL A 281 7.59 28.57 -11.45
N ILE A 282 7.99 28.98 -10.24
CA ILE A 282 7.11 28.95 -9.05
C ILE A 282 6.87 30.39 -8.59
N VAL A 283 5.61 30.80 -8.44
CA VAL A 283 5.22 32.14 -7.98
C VAL A 283 4.16 32.04 -6.87
N ASN A 284 4.39 32.71 -5.74
CA ASN A 284 3.63 32.57 -4.49
C ASN A 284 3.37 31.10 -4.12
N GLY A 285 4.43 30.29 -4.16
CA GLY A 285 4.36 28.86 -3.87
C GLY A 285 3.47 28.06 -4.83
N ARG A 286 3.31 28.48 -6.08
CA ARG A 286 2.51 27.76 -7.09
C ARG A 286 3.24 27.70 -8.43
N TRP A 287 3.30 26.51 -9.01
CA TRP A 287 3.87 26.31 -10.35
C TRP A 287 3.13 27.10 -11.42
N ARG A 288 3.87 27.57 -12.42
CA ARG A 288 3.39 28.17 -13.67
C ARG A 288 4.30 27.69 -14.80
N TYR A 289 3.78 27.63 -16.02
CA TYR A 289 4.61 27.55 -17.21
C TYR A 289 4.53 28.88 -17.97
N ASN A 290 5.70 29.42 -18.33
CA ASN A 290 5.81 30.65 -19.11
C ASN A 290 6.00 30.31 -20.59
N ASP A 291 5.29 31.02 -21.47
CA ASP A 291 5.37 30.89 -22.92
C ASP A 291 6.69 31.44 -23.52
N ALA A 292 6.77 31.48 -24.85
CA ALA A 292 7.95 31.95 -25.58
C ALA A 292 8.28 33.44 -25.39
N VAL A 293 7.36 34.25 -24.86
CA VAL A 293 7.58 35.67 -24.51
C VAL A 293 7.61 35.90 -22.99
N GLY A 294 7.67 34.83 -22.20
CA GLY A 294 7.78 34.89 -20.74
C GLY A 294 6.46 35.16 -20.01
N GLN A 295 5.30 35.04 -20.68
CA GLN A 295 4.00 35.21 -20.04
C GLN A 295 3.45 33.87 -19.51
N PRO A 296 2.88 33.83 -18.29
CA PRO A 296 2.35 32.59 -17.74
C PRO A 296 1.04 32.18 -18.42
N LEU A 297 0.97 30.91 -18.85
CA LEU A 297 -0.22 30.26 -19.41
C LEU A 297 -1.40 30.32 -18.42
N LYS A 298 -2.63 30.53 -18.91
CA LYS A 298 -3.85 30.79 -18.10
C LYS A 298 -5.10 30.19 -18.75
N ASN A 299 -6.00 29.65 -17.92
CA ASN A 299 -7.25 28.98 -18.33
C ASN A 299 -7.04 28.02 -19.51
N THR A 300 -6.00 27.19 -19.43
CA THR A 300 -5.56 26.40 -20.57
C THR A 300 -4.83 25.14 -20.16
N TRP A 301 -4.98 24.11 -20.99
CA TRP A 301 -4.16 22.92 -20.99
C TRP A 301 -2.81 23.20 -21.66
N PHE A 302 -1.78 22.51 -21.21
CA PHE A 302 -0.43 22.54 -21.75
C PHE A 302 0.12 21.12 -21.77
N PHE A 303 0.73 20.71 -22.89
CA PHE A 303 1.41 19.43 -22.99
C PHE A 303 2.92 19.66 -22.88
N ASP A 304 3.55 19.10 -21.85
CA ASP A 304 5.01 19.14 -21.72
C ASP A 304 5.64 17.85 -22.25
N MET A 305 6.40 17.97 -23.34
CA MET A 305 7.11 16.85 -23.97
C MET A 305 8.16 16.21 -23.05
N ASN A 306 8.68 16.92 -22.03
CA ASN A 306 9.64 16.36 -21.07
C ASN A 306 8.97 15.40 -20.06
N TYR A 307 7.68 15.61 -19.78
CA TYR A 307 6.88 14.79 -18.88
C TYR A 307 5.90 13.86 -19.63
N ASN A 308 5.80 14.01 -20.96
CA ASN A 308 4.84 13.33 -21.83
C ASN A 308 3.39 13.38 -21.30
N SER A 309 2.99 14.52 -20.72
CA SER A 309 1.70 14.67 -20.02
C SER A 309 1.12 16.08 -20.13
N TYR A 310 -0.18 16.15 -19.86
CA TYR A 310 -0.96 17.38 -19.83
C TYR A 310 -1.02 17.98 -18.42
N PHE A 311 -0.92 19.30 -18.35
CA PHE A 311 -1.06 20.12 -17.15
C PHE A 311 -2.10 21.21 -17.42
N TYR A 312 -2.85 21.64 -16.40
CA TYR A 312 -3.83 22.73 -16.53
C TYR A 312 -3.46 23.94 -15.68
N PHE A 313 -3.56 25.14 -16.25
CA PHE A 313 -3.34 26.41 -15.55
C PHE A 313 -4.65 27.19 -15.40
N ASN A 314 -4.95 27.65 -14.18
CA ASN A 314 -6.11 28.52 -13.92
C ASN A 314 -5.86 29.98 -14.34
N GLY A 315 -6.86 30.85 -14.19
CA GLY A 315 -6.81 32.25 -14.66
C GLY A 315 -5.77 33.15 -13.98
N ARG A 316 -5.18 32.72 -12.86
CA ARG A 316 -4.01 33.40 -12.23
C ARG A 316 -2.67 32.90 -12.78
N GLY A 317 -2.71 31.96 -13.70
CA GLY A 317 -1.57 31.28 -14.32
C GLY A 317 -0.94 30.21 -13.45
N ASN A 318 -1.63 29.80 -12.39
CA ASN A 318 -1.13 28.79 -11.46
C ASN A 318 -1.59 27.40 -11.93
N MET A 319 -0.68 26.44 -11.92
CA MET A 319 -0.95 25.02 -12.16
C MET A 319 -2.01 24.51 -11.18
N LYS A 320 -2.85 23.57 -11.63
CA LYS A 320 -3.80 22.84 -10.78
C LYS A 320 -3.28 21.45 -10.44
N THR A 321 -3.73 20.99 -9.28
CA THR A 321 -3.66 19.61 -8.79
C THR A 321 -5.06 19.20 -8.32
N GLY A 322 -5.26 17.90 -8.10
CA GLY A 322 -6.55 17.31 -7.73
C GLY A 322 -7.59 17.41 -8.85
N TRP A 323 -8.86 17.24 -8.48
CA TRP A 323 -9.99 17.33 -9.40
C TRP A 323 -10.14 18.73 -10.03
N ILE A 324 -10.52 18.73 -11.31
CA ILE A 324 -10.98 19.90 -12.08
C ILE A 324 -12.17 19.53 -12.96
N ASN A 325 -13.02 20.52 -13.26
CA ASN A 325 -13.96 20.44 -14.37
C ASN A 325 -13.59 21.52 -15.39
N GLU A 326 -13.48 21.15 -16.67
CA GLU A 326 -13.13 22.02 -17.79
C GLU A 326 -13.89 21.57 -19.05
N GLY A 327 -14.46 22.51 -19.80
CA GLY A 327 -15.31 22.19 -20.96
C GLY A 327 -16.55 21.34 -20.65
N GLY A 328 -16.92 21.16 -19.38
CA GLY A 328 -17.97 20.25 -18.91
C GLY A 328 -17.46 18.85 -18.51
N ASN A 329 -16.24 18.48 -18.90
CA ASN A 329 -15.60 17.23 -18.52
C ASN A 329 -14.88 17.35 -17.17
N THR A 330 -14.89 16.28 -16.37
CA THR A 330 -14.13 16.19 -15.11
C THR A 330 -12.82 15.43 -15.34
N TYR A 331 -11.71 15.94 -14.79
CA TYR A 331 -10.37 15.36 -14.90
C TYR A 331 -9.68 15.33 -13.53
N TYR A 332 -8.76 14.39 -13.33
CA TYR A 332 -7.88 14.36 -12.16
C TYR A 332 -6.43 14.70 -12.54
N LEU A 333 -5.83 15.64 -11.80
CA LEU A 333 -4.42 15.99 -11.88
C LEU A 333 -3.71 15.50 -10.61
N GLY A 334 -2.56 14.84 -10.76
CA GLY A 334 -1.76 14.39 -9.60
C GLY A 334 -1.20 15.55 -8.76
N ASN A 335 -0.52 15.22 -7.66
CA ASN A 335 0.21 16.20 -6.84
C ASN A 335 1.39 16.83 -7.60
N ASP A 336 1.88 16.15 -8.63
CA ASP A 336 2.82 16.62 -9.65
C ASP A 336 2.19 17.58 -10.69
N GLY A 337 0.85 17.70 -10.72
CA GLY A 337 0.08 18.47 -11.70
C GLY A 337 -0.18 17.74 -13.02
N MET A 338 0.34 16.53 -13.21
CA MET A 338 0.17 15.74 -14.42
C MET A 338 -1.22 15.10 -14.46
N MET A 339 -1.91 15.24 -15.59
CA MET A 339 -3.19 14.59 -15.85
C MET A 339 -3.05 13.06 -15.75
N ARG A 340 -3.96 12.43 -15.00
CA ARG A 340 -4.02 10.96 -14.87
C ARG A 340 -5.00 10.35 -15.87
N THR A 341 -4.75 9.11 -16.22
CA THR A 341 -5.54 8.26 -17.12
C THR A 341 -5.54 6.83 -16.56
N GLY A 342 -6.61 6.07 -16.76
CA GLY A 342 -6.82 4.78 -16.11
C GLY A 342 -7.38 4.93 -14.69
N TRP A 343 -7.06 3.97 -13.83
CA TRP A 343 -7.50 3.94 -12.44
C TRP A 343 -6.77 4.97 -11.58
N VAL A 344 -7.52 5.66 -10.72
CA VAL A 344 -7.03 6.59 -9.70
C VAL A 344 -7.77 6.34 -8.39
N GLU A 345 -7.03 6.22 -7.29
CA GLU A 345 -7.60 6.32 -5.95
C GLU A 345 -7.60 7.77 -5.46
N TYR A 346 -8.68 8.19 -4.83
CA TYR A 346 -8.81 9.48 -4.17
C TYR A 346 -9.76 9.37 -2.97
N GLU A 347 -9.30 9.76 -1.78
CA GLU A 347 -10.08 9.69 -0.51
C GLU A 347 -10.70 8.29 -0.24
N GLY A 348 -9.95 7.21 -0.50
CA GLY A 348 -10.40 5.83 -0.28
C GLY A 348 -11.46 5.32 -1.28
N LYS A 349 -11.67 6.04 -2.39
CA LYS A 349 -12.53 5.66 -3.51
C LYS A 349 -11.70 5.52 -4.79
N TRP A 350 -12.03 4.51 -5.59
CA TRP A 350 -11.47 4.34 -6.94
C TRP A 350 -12.32 5.04 -8.00
N TYR A 351 -11.68 5.63 -9.00
CA TYR A 351 -12.28 6.33 -10.14
C TYR A 351 -11.57 5.92 -11.42
N TYR A 352 -12.27 5.92 -12.55
CA TYR A 352 -11.67 5.64 -13.86
C TYR A 352 -11.66 6.88 -14.77
N LEU A 353 -10.48 7.25 -15.25
CA LEU A 353 -10.25 8.29 -16.24
C LEU A 353 -9.97 7.63 -17.60
N ASP A 354 -10.61 8.05 -18.70
CA ASP A 354 -10.29 7.49 -20.02
C ASP A 354 -8.96 7.98 -20.59
N MET A 355 -8.61 7.55 -21.81
CA MET A 355 -7.35 7.90 -22.48
C MET A 355 -7.14 9.40 -22.72
N ASN A 356 -8.21 10.21 -22.60
CA ASN A 356 -8.16 11.67 -22.69
C ASN A 356 -8.15 12.34 -21.30
N GLY A 357 -8.06 11.55 -20.22
CA GLY A 357 -8.14 12.00 -18.83
C GLY A 357 -9.55 12.29 -18.32
N VAL A 358 -10.60 11.99 -19.11
CA VAL A 358 -11.99 12.30 -18.75
C VAL A 358 -12.55 11.23 -17.82
N MET A 359 -13.03 11.64 -16.66
CA MET A 359 -13.67 10.76 -15.67
C MET A 359 -14.92 10.09 -16.25
N ARG A 360 -15.06 8.79 -15.98
CA ARG A 360 -16.16 7.95 -16.46
C ARG A 360 -17.16 7.64 -15.35
N THR A 361 -18.42 7.55 -15.73
CA THR A 361 -19.53 7.00 -14.96
C THR A 361 -20.05 5.73 -15.66
N ASP A 362 -20.91 5.00 -14.97
CA ASP A 362 -21.62 3.81 -15.45
C ASP A 362 -20.64 2.68 -15.83
N TRP A 363 -20.99 1.82 -16.78
CA TRP A 363 -20.17 0.68 -17.18
C TRP A 363 -18.89 1.07 -17.93
N VAL A 364 -17.74 0.71 -17.38
CA VAL A 364 -16.41 0.80 -18.01
C VAL A 364 -15.86 -0.59 -18.25
N LYS A 365 -15.24 -0.80 -19.42
CA LYS A 365 -14.44 -1.99 -19.71
C LYS A 365 -12.95 -1.66 -19.67
N ASN A 366 -12.18 -2.32 -18.80
CA ASN A 366 -10.73 -2.17 -18.71
C ASN A 366 -10.06 -3.57 -18.67
N ASN A 367 -8.94 -3.73 -19.38
CA ASN A 367 -8.12 -4.96 -19.48
C ASN A 367 -8.84 -6.29 -19.87
N GLY A 368 -10.15 -6.30 -20.10
CA GLY A 368 -10.95 -7.49 -20.42
C GLY A 368 -12.17 -7.63 -19.51
N GLU A 369 -12.12 -7.02 -18.33
CA GLU A 369 -13.13 -7.02 -17.29
C GLU A 369 -14.05 -5.80 -17.39
N TRP A 370 -15.23 -5.90 -16.78
CA TRP A 370 -16.20 -4.82 -16.63
C TRP A 370 -16.22 -4.32 -15.19
N TYR A 371 -16.42 -3.02 -15.03
CA TYR A 371 -16.52 -2.34 -13.74
C TYR A 371 -17.67 -1.34 -13.82
N TYR A 372 -18.30 -1.03 -12.68
CA TYR A 372 -19.38 -0.04 -12.61
C TYR A 372 -18.94 1.16 -11.77
N LEU A 373 -19.07 2.37 -12.32
CA LEU A 373 -18.82 3.64 -11.64
C LEU A 373 -20.16 4.33 -11.34
N ASP A 374 -20.37 4.79 -10.11
CA ASP A 374 -21.53 5.63 -9.76
C ASP A 374 -21.50 6.97 -10.50
N GLN A 375 -22.59 7.73 -10.40
CA GLN A 375 -22.72 9.06 -11.01
C GLN A 375 -21.82 10.14 -10.38
N ASP A 376 -21.17 9.86 -9.24
CA ASP A 376 -20.06 10.67 -8.70
C ASP A 376 -18.68 10.26 -9.26
N GLY A 377 -18.64 9.23 -10.11
CA GLY A 377 -17.43 8.64 -10.70
C GLY A 377 -16.80 7.52 -9.88
N SER A 378 -17.32 7.21 -8.68
CA SER A 378 -16.68 6.25 -7.78
C SER A 378 -17.08 4.80 -8.05
N MET A 379 -16.11 3.89 -7.97
CA MET A 379 -16.26 2.48 -8.29
C MET A 379 -17.15 1.74 -7.29
N LYS A 380 -17.95 0.79 -7.80
CA LYS A 380 -18.84 -0.06 -7.00
C LYS A 380 -18.29 -1.46 -6.79
N THR A 381 -18.60 -1.99 -5.63
CA THR A 381 -18.39 -3.39 -5.21
C THR A 381 -19.72 -3.94 -4.69
N GLY A 382 -19.87 -5.26 -4.66
CA GLY A 382 -21.11 -5.93 -4.29
C GLY A 382 -22.23 -5.78 -5.34
N TRP A 383 -23.49 -5.87 -4.88
CA TRP A 383 -24.66 -5.81 -5.76
C TRP A 383 -24.96 -4.40 -6.29
N ILE A 384 -25.18 -4.29 -7.61
CA ILE A 384 -25.82 -3.13 -8.25
C ILE A 384 -27.00 -3.56 -9.12
N VAL A 385 -27.83 -2.60 -9.50
CA VAL A 385 -28.92 -2.77 -10.47
C VAL A 385 -28.78 -1.76 -11.61
N ASP A 386 -28.76 -2.25 -12.84
CA ASP A 386 -28.79 -1.44 -14.06
C ASP A 386 -29.87 -1.97 -15.01
N LYS A 387 -30.75 -1.08 -15.51
CA LYS A 387 -31.85 -1.40 -16.44
C LYS A 387 -32.60 -2.68 -16.04
N GLU A 388 -33.12 -2.70 -14.80
CA GLU A 388 -33.89 -3.79 -14.19
C GLU A 388 -33.13 -5.11 -13.96
N ASN A 389 -31.86 -5.20 -14.35
CA ASN A 389 -31.01 -6.38 -14.15
C ASN A 389 -30.08 -6.16 -12.95
N TRP A 390 -29.93 -7.20 -12.11
CA TRP A 390 -28.96 -7.21 -11.01
C TRP A 390 -27.61 -7.75 -11.48
N TYR A 391 -26.53 -7.18 -10.97
CA TYR A 391 -25.14 -7.55 -11.24
C TYR A 391 -24.36 -7.56 -9.93
N TYR A 392 -23.29 -8.36 -9.85
CA TYR A 392 -22.37 -8.37 -8.72
C TYR A 392 -20.97 -7.94 -9.18
N LEU A 393 -20.36 -7.05 -8.40
CA LEU A 393 -18.98 -6.64 -8.55
C LEU A 393 -18.16 -7.21 -7.37
N ASN A 394 -16.97 -7.72 -7.65
CA ASN A 394 -16.03 -8.20 -6.65
C ASN A 394 -15.43 -7.04 -5.83
N ASN A 395 -14.59 -7.36 -4.84
CA ASN A 395 -13.97 -6.35 -3.97
C ASN A 395 -12.97 -5.43 -4.71
N ASP A 396 -12.44 -5.87 -5.85
CA ASP A 396 -11.65 -5.08 -6.81
C ASP A 396 -12.51 -4.33 -7.85
N GLY A 397 -13.85 -4.43 -7.74
CA GLY A 397 -14.82 -3.85 -8.66
C GLY A 397 -15.07 -4.63 -9.95
N SER A 398 -14.39 -5.76 -10.17
CA SER A 398 -14.57 -6.59 -11.38
C SER A 398 -15.95 -7.26 -11.38
N MET A 399 -16.63 -7.23 -12.53
CA MET A 399 -17.98 -7.81 -12.68
C MET A 399 -17.93 -9.33 -12.80
N GLU A 400 -18.56 -10.01 -11.85
CA GLU A 400 -18.52 -11.47 -11.75
C GLU A 400 -19.52 -12.17 -12.69
N THR A 401 -19.23 -13.43 -13.05
CA THR A 401 -20.12 -14.29 -13.86
C THR A 401 -20.13 -15.73 -13.34
N GLY A 402 -21.26 -16.43 -13.49
CA GLY A 402 -21.44 -17.77 -12.95
C GLY A 402 -21.94 -17.77 -11.51
N TRP A 403 -21.45 -18.68 -10.68
CA TRP A 403 -21.98 -18.90 -9.33
C TRP A 403 -21.28 -18.04 -8.28
N ILE A 404 -22.05 -17.27 -7.52
CA ILE A 404 -21.58 -16.52 -6.34
C ILE A 404 -22.31 -16.96 -5.08
N LEU A 405 -21.61 -16.89 -3.93
CA LEU A 405 -22.15 -17.18 -2.61
C LEU A 405 -22.14 -15.89 -1.77
N ASP A 406 -23.31 -15.32 -1.53
CA ASP A 406 -23.49 -14.09 -0.77
C ASP A 406 -24.50 -14.30 0.38
N TYR A 407 -24.15 -13.85 1.58
CA TYR A 407 -24.88 -14.09 2.85
C TYR A 407 -25.48 -15.51 3.01
N LYS A 408 -24.69 -16.54 2.64
CA LYS A 408 -25.05 -17.99 2.66
C LYS A 408 -26.11 -18.42 1.63
N LYS A 409 -26.50 -17.55 0.69
CA LYS A 409 -27.32 -17.87 -0.48
C LYS A 409 -26.44 -17.98 -1.73
N TRP A 410 -26.69 -18.98 -2.56
CA TRP A 410 -26.10 -19.06 -3.90
C TRP A 410 -26.95 -18.26 -4.90
N TYR A 411 -26.30 -17.56 -5.81
CA TYR A 411 -26.92 -16.85 -6.93
C TYR A 411 -26.14 -17.18 -8.21
N TYR A 412 -26.81 -17.09 -9.36
CA TYR A 412 -26.18 -17.34 -10.67
C TYR A 412 -26.28 -16.12 -11.57
N LEU A 413 -25.13 -15.60 -11.97
CA LEU A 413 -24.93 -14.52 -12.93
C LEU A 413 -24.67 -15.13 -14.31
N SER A 414 -25.36 -14.65 -15.34
CA SER A 414 -25.13 -15.15 -16.70
C SER A 414 -23.89 -14.50 -17.36
N GLN A 415 -23.50 -14.93 -18.57
CA GLN A 415 -22.24 -14.51 -19.22
C GLN A 415 -22.11 -13.00 -19.51
N ASN A 416 -23.19 -12.23 -19.39
CA ASN A 416 -23.18 -10.76 -19.47
C ASN A 416 -23.24 -10.08 -18.09
N GLY A 417 -23.05 -10.83 -17.00
CA GLY A 417 -23.15 -10.38 -15.60
C GLY A 417 -24.56 -10.34 -15.02
N ALA A 418 -25.61 -10.41 -15.85
CA ALA A 418 -26.98 -10.27 -15.36
C ALA A 418 -27.43 -11.52 -14.57
N MET A 419 -27.88 -11.30 -13.34
CA MET A 419 -28.44 -12.31 -12.43
C MET A 419 -29.65 -13.02 -13.04
N LYS A 420 -29.71 -14.35 -12.85
CA LYS A 420 -30.83 -15.19 -13.25
C LYS A 420 -31.88 -15.33 -12.15
N THR A 421 -33.12 -15.52 -12.57
CA THR A 421 -34.26 -15.99 -11.76
C THR A 421 -34.96 -17.12 -12.51
N GLY A 422 -35.69 -17.98 -11.80
CA GLY A 422 -36.28 -19.20 -12.37
C GLY A 422 -35.23 -20.25 -12.76
N TRP A 423 -35.47 -20.99 -13.83
CA TRP A 423 -34.57 -22.04 -14.31
C TRP A 423 -33.25 -21.49 -14.86
N ALA A 424 -32.14 -21.99 -14.34
CA ALA A 424 -30.80 -21.77 -14.86
C ALA A 424 -30.12 -23.13 -15.13
N GLN A 425 -29.35 -23.21 -16.21
CA GLN A 425 -28.52 -24.37 -16.52
C GLN A 425 -27.05 -24.00 -16.34
N TYR A 426 -26.26 -24.87 -15.71
CA TYR A 426 -24.83 -24.71 -15.58
C TYR A 426 -24.14 -26.06 -15.81
N LYS A 427 -23.32 -26.13 -16.86
CA LYS A 427 -22.89 -27.40 -17.46
C LYS A 427 -24.12 -28.23 -17.84
N ASP A 428 -24.15 -29.51 -17.47
CA ASP A 428 -25.26 -30.41 -17.76
C ASP A 428 -26.39 -30.34 -16.71
N ASP A 429 -26.14 -29.72 -15.56
CA ASP A 429 -27.07 -29.62 -14.43
C ASP A 429 -28.05 -28.43 -14.56
N TRP A 430 -29.29 -28.64 -14.11
CA TRP A 430 -30.32 -27.62 -13.98
C TRP A 430 -30.54 -27.22 -12.52
N TYR A 431 -30.83 -25.93 -12.31
CA TYR A 431 -30.99 -25.29 -11.01
C TYR A 431 -32.22 -24.37 -11.04
N TYR A 432 -32.88 -24.17 -9.89
CA TYR A 432 -33.97 -23.20 -9.76
C TYR A 432 -33.63 -22.07 -8.81
N LEU A 433 -33.83 -20.84 -9.28
CA LEU A 433 -33.56 -19.60 -8.56
C LEU A 433 -34.88 -18.89 -8.25
N ASN A 434 -35.02 -18.40 -7.04
CA ASN A 434 -36.15 -17.60 -6.59
C ASN A 434 -36.21 -16.23 -7.30
N ASN A 435 -37.29 -15.47 -7.06
CA ASN A 435 -37.44 -14.11 -7.64
C ASN A 435 -36.43 -13.09 -7.06
N ASP A 436 -35.81 -13.39 -5.91
CA ASP A 436 -34.67 -12.64 -5.36
C ASP A 436 -33.32 -13.15 -5.88
N GLY A 437 -33.31 -14.05 -6.88
CA GLY A 437 -32.13 -14.69 -7.44
C GLY A 437 -31.54 -15.84 -6.63
N SER A 438 -32.00 -16.06 -5.39
CA SER A 438 -31.43 -17.07 -4.50
C SER A 438 -31.77 -18.50 -4.94
N MET A 439 -30.78 -19.39 -4.94
CA MET A 439 -30.93 -20.79 -5.33
C MET A 439 -31.75 -21.58 -4.31
N LYS A 440 -32.74 -22.35 -4.78
CA LYS A 440 -33.45 -23.33 -3.95
C LYS A 440 -32.56 -24.53 -3.62
N SER A 441 -32.79 -25.17 -2.47
CA SER A 441 -32.01 -26.30 -1.98
C SER A 441 -32.86 -27.19 -1.07
N GLY A 442 -33.06 -28.46 -1.47
CA GLY A 442 -33.85 -29.42 -0.69
C GLY A 442 -35.36 -29.18 -0.70
N GLU A 443 -35.88 -28.58 -1.77
CA GLU A 443 -37.26 -28.07 -1.84
C GLU A 443 -38.00 -28.47 -3.12
N TRP A 444 -39.32 -28.51 -3.01
CA TRP A 444 -40.23 -28.59 -4.15
C TRP A 444 -40.33 -27.25 -4.91
N VAL A 445 -40.62 -27.35 -6.21
CA VAL A 445 -40.88 -26.24 -7.13
C VAL A 445 -42.07 -26.62 -8.03
N GLU A 446 -43.05 -25.73 -8.11
CA GLU A 446 -44.10 -25.78 -9.13
C GLU A 446 -43.74 -24.79 -10.26
N TYR A 447 -43.78 -25.25 -11.51
CA TYR A 447 -43.48 -24.42 -12.67
C TYR A 447 -44.25 -24.90 -13.90
N LYS A 448 -45.17 -24.06 -14.41
CA LYS A 448 -46.06 -24.38 -15.55
C LYS A 448 -46.81 -25.70 -15.36
N ASP A 449 -47.57 -25.78 -14.28
CA ASP A 449 -48.46 -26.89 -13.94
C ASP A 449 -47.76 -28.26 -13.82
N LYS A 450 -46.43 -28.24 -13.60
CA LYS A 450 -45.56 -29.38 -13.32
C LYS A 450 -44.82 -29.15 -12.00
N TRP A 451 -44.68 -30.23 -11.23
CA TRP A 451 -43.85 -30.25 -10.03
C TRP A 451 -42.45 -30.77 -10.31
N TYR A 452 -41.47 -30.23 -9.59
CA TYR A 452 -40.05 -30.54 -9.65
C TYR A 452 -39.50 -30.58 -8.23
N TYR A 453 -38.39 -31.29 -8.00
CA TYR A 453 -37.66 -31.25 -6.73
C TYR A 453 -36.22 -30.83 -6.96
N ILE A 454 -35.71 -29.98 -6.07
CA ILE A 454 -34.34 -29.48 -6.09
C ILE A 454 -33.57 -30.15 -4.95
N ASN A 455 -32.48 -30.85 -5.26
CA ASN A 455 -31.61 -31.49 -4.28
C ASN A 455 -30.98 -30.45 -3.32
N TYR A 456 -30.43 -30.89 -2.19
CA TYR A 456 -29.70 -29.98 -1.29
C TYR A 456 -28.46 -29.33 -1.95
N SER A 457 -27.91 -29.96 -2.99
CA SER A 457 -26.86 -29.42 -3.88
C SER A 457 -27.34 -28.35 -4.86
N GLY A 458 -28.63 -28.01 -4.88
CA GLY A 458 -29.22 -27.06 -5.84
C GLY A 458 -29.56 -27.65 -7.21
N THR A 459 -29.09 -28.86 -7.52
CA THR A 459 -29.37 -29.54 -8.79
C THR A 459 -30.79 -30.11 -8.82
N MET A 460 -31.43 -30.08 -9.99
CA MET A 460 -32.74 -30.67 -10.27
C MET A 460 -32.73 -32.20 -10.04
N ARG A 461 -33.84 -32.75 -9.55
CA ARG A 461 -34.01 -34.20 -9.38
C ARG A 461 -34.52 -34.83 -10.67
N CYS A 462 -33.80 -35.85 -11.14
CA CYS A 462 -34.31 -36.84 -12.08
C CYS A 462 -34.26 -38.22 -11.40
N GLY A 463 -35.11 -39.16 -11.83
CA GLY A 463 -35.23 -40.48 -11.25
C GLY A 463 -35.88 -40.49 -9.85
N TRP A 464 -35.53 -41.50 -9.04
CA TRP A 464 -36.14 -41.77 -7.75
C TRP A 464 -35.82 -40.73 -6.66
N LEU A 465 -36.79 -40.44 -5.79
CA LEU A 465 -36.66 -39.69 -4.54
C LEU A 465 -37.41 -40.42 -3.41
N TYR A 466 -36.82 -40.51 -2.22
CA TYR A 466 -37.54 -40.84 -0.98
C TYR A 466 -37.60 -39.58 -0.11
N LYS A 467 -38.80 -39.18 0.30
CA LYS A 467 -39.04 -38.01 1.15
C LYS A 467 -40.38 -38.14 1.89
N ASP A 468 -40.41 -37.75 3.15
CA ASP A 468 -41.61 -37.68 4.00
C ASP A 468 -42.42 -39.00 3.98
N ASP A 469 -41.68 -40.11 4.15
CA ASP A 469 -42.12 -41.50 4.08
C ASP A 469 -42.86 -41.95 2.81
N LYS A 470 -42.59 -41.24 1.71
CA LYS A 470 -43.09 -41.54 0.36
C LYS A 470 -41.95 -41.66 -0.66
N TYR A 471 -42.17 -42.49 -1.67
CA TYR A 471 -41.35 -42.53 -2.89
C TYR A 471 -42.00 -41.71 -4.01
N TYR A 472 -41.20 -40.97 -4.75
CA TYR A 472 -41.59 -40.20 -5.94
C TYR A 472 -40.63 -40.50 -7.08
N TYR A 473 -41.06 -40.34 -8.33
CA TYR A 473 -40.21 -40.46 -9.52
C TYR A 473 -40.28 -39.20 -10.38
N PHE A 474 -39.12 -38.75 -10.84
CA PHE A 474 -38.97 -37.60 -11.73
C PHE A 474 -38.46 -38.07 -13.10
N ASN A 475 -39.06 -37.56 -14.18
CA ASN A 475 -38.65 -37.86 -15.55
C ASN A 475 -37.28 -37.23 -15.88
N GLU A 476 -36.74 -37.52 -17.08
CA GLU A 476 -35.49 -36.91 -17.56
C GLU A 476 -35.58 -35.38 -17.72
N ASP A 477 -36.77 -34.83 -17.96
CA ASP A 477 -37.04 -33.38 -17.97
C ASP A 477 -37.18 -32.79 -16.55
N GLY A 478 -36.91 -33.59 -15.50
CA GLY A 478 -37.03 -33.22 -14.09
C GLY A 478 -38.46 -33.13 -13.54
N SER A 479 -39.49 -33.35 -14.36
CA SER A 479 -40.87 -33.25 -13.89
C SER A 479 -41.31 -34.49 -13.11
N MET A 480 -41.97 -34.26 -11.97
CA MET A 480 -42.60 -35.30 -11.14
C MET A 480 -43.63 -36.07 -11.96
N ARG A 481 -43.66 -37.39 -11.77
CA ARG A 481 -44.52 -38.28 -12.53
C ARG A 481 -45.75 -38.70 -11.73
N THR A 482 -46.93 -38.50 -12.32
CA THR A 482 -48.24 -38.99 -11.85
C THR A 482 -48.79 -40.12 -12.72
N GLU A 483 -48.24 -40.31 -13.92
CA GLU A 483 -48.66 -41.34 -14.88
C GLU A 483 -47.84 -42.63 -14.74
N PRO A 484 -48.43 -43.84 -14.88
CA PRO A 484 -47.70 -45.10 -14.72
C PRO A 484 -46.42 -45.23 -15.58
N ILE A 485 -45.46 -46.01 -15.09
CA ILE A 485 -44.19 -46.27 -15.78
C ILE A 485 -43.74 -47.72 -15.58
N VAL A 486 -43.06 -48.30 -16.59
CA VAL A 486 -42.31 -49.55 -16.41
C VAL A 486 -40.83 -49.22 -16.27
N LEU A 487 -40.22 -49.61 -15.16
CA LEU A 487 -38.79 -49.46 -14.86
C LEU A 487 -38.22 -50.82 -14.45
N ASP A 488 -37.11 -51.23 -15.07
CA ASP A 488 -36.42 -52.51 -14.82
C ASP A 488 -37.33 -53.76 -14.85
N GLY A 489 -38.44 -53.68 -15.60
CA GLY A 489 -39.45 -54.73 -15.75
C GLY A 489 -40.65 -54.64 -14.80
N TYR A 490 -40.66 -53.71 -13.85
CA TYR A 490 -41.73 -53.50 -12.88
C TYR A 490 -42.61 -52.31 -13.28
N LEU A 491 -43.93 -52.47 -13.19
CA LEU A 491 -44.89 -51.38 -13.34
C LEU A 491 -45.01 -50.63 -12.01
N TYR A 492 -44.86 -49.31 -12.05
CA TYR A 492 -45.09 -48.41 -10.92
C TYR A 492 -46.29 -47.50 -11.23
N ASN A 493 -47.24 -47.46 -10.31
CA ASN A 493 -48.39 -46.57 -10.31
C ASN A 493 -48.16 -45.41 -9.34
N PHE A 494 -48.69 -44.23 -9.64
CA PHE A 494 -48.55 -43.04 -8.81
C PHE A 494 -49.92 -42.48 -8.43
N ASN A 495 -49.99 -41.84 -7.27
CA ASN A 495 -51.15 -41.08 -6.80
C ASN A 495 -51.17 -39.67 -7.44
N GLU A 496 -52.26 -38.93 -7.26
CA GLU A 496 -52.37 -37.53 -7.73
C GLU A 496 -51.30 -36.60 -7.13
N ASP A 497 -50.77 -36.92 -5.95
CA ASP A 497 -49.65 -36.20 -5.31
C ASP A 497 -48.25 -36.67 -5.78
N GLY A 498 -48.18 -37.54 -6.80
CA GLY A 498 -46.96 -38.11 -7.36
C GLY A 498 -46.28 -39.18 -6.50
N SER A 499 -46.87 -39.55 -5.34
CA SER A 499 -46.32 -40.63 -4.52
C SER A 499 -46.63 -42.00 -5.11
N VAL A 500 -45.68 -42.94 -5.04
CA VAL A 500 -45.88 -44.32 -5.53
C VAL A 500 -46.90 -45.05 -4.69
N ASN A 501 -47.84 -45.71 -5.37
CA ASN A 501 -48.72 -46.70 -4.78
C ASN A 501 -48.09 -48.09 -4.92
N PHE A 502 -47.87 -48.77 -3.78
CA PHE A 502 -47.27 -50.10 -3.68
C PHE A 502 -48.30 -51.21 -3.39
N ASN A 503 -49.60 -50.94 -3.49
CA ASN A 503 -50.67 -51.84 -3.05
C ASN A 503 -51.38 -52.61 -4.19
N ASP A 504 -50.93 -52.46 -5.44
CA ASP A 504 -51.51 -53.07 -6.66
C ASP A 504 -50.48 -53.95 -7.41
#